data_AF-A0A0M7MLC4-F1
#
_entry.id   AF-A0A0M7MLC4-F1
#
_cell.length_a   1.000
_cell.length_b   1.000
_cell.length_c   1.000
_cell.angle_alpha   90.00
_cell.angle_beta   90.00
_cell.angle_gamma   90.00
#
_symmetry.space_group_name_H-M   'P 1'
#
loop_
_entity.id
_entity.type
_entity.pdbx_description
1 polymer ?
#
loop_
_entity_poly.entity_id
_entity_poly.type
_entity_poly.pdbx_seq_one_letter_code
_entity_poly.pdbx_strand_id
1 'polypeptide(L)'
;MAQPPAYNRTKDFATDYPDQTDNQAINNELDGVSLSVNGIRKNLALIQRDDGGLRNNIVTKDALSPELTDELYAEFSGNINDAVLQAQQAAVEADNSAQSAANDAASAAAAKTDAQAAANGALASAAEASVSQVAAAASSNSASSFATAAAASASASAGSQTAAANSASAAAGSASVAQGSASNSLASATAAETSATTASNQATAAASSASAAAGSATAAGNSATAAGASAGLAQDWAIKTSGPVSGGEFSAKYYATLAAAAQKWATRGVGELVLIWDHLAGADVPPTNNPDFRYIKLTASSSYNSGVLTSESVAGSAPLLTATAIISLAGSPMNGSLVYLINTERRAVRAGASGDIQDDAFQRFALRARRGSGAVGLSADAMGSSDGSLSVGISSAGYYVETTANVVFDAPSGGASVRTAVETRMRNIGASFYMRVK
;
A
#
# COMPACT_ATOMS: atom_id res chain seq x y z
N MET A 1 187.73 -19.17 61.44
CA MET A 1 188.97 -19.55 62.18
C MET A 1 189.31 -18.37 63.08
N ALA A 2 189.38 -18.58 64.40
CA ALA A 2 189.69 -17.49 65.32
C ALA A 2 191.06 -16.87 65.02
N GLN A 3 191.20 -15.55 65.18
CA GLN A 3 192.48 -14.85 65.01
C GLN A 3 193.57 -15.54 65.85
N PRO A 4 194.79 -15.73 65.31
CA PRO A 4 195.86 -16.41 66.02
C PRO A 4 196.18 -15.73 67.37
N PRO A 5 196.55 -16.48 68.42
CA PRO A 5 196.81 -15.92 69.75
C PRO A 5 198.00 -14.93 69.75
N ALA A 6 197.95 -13.92 70.62
CA ALA A 6 199.03 -12.93 70.74
C ALA A 6 200.29 -13.58 71.33
N TYR A 7 201.46 -13.25 70.79
CA TYR A 7 202.72 -13.68 71.38
C TYR A 7 203.21 -12.65 72.40
N ASN A 8 203.25 -13.05 73.69
CA ASN A 8 203.78 -12.25 74.80
C ASN A 8 204.86 -13.06 75.53
N ARG A 9 206.06 -12.49 75.66
CA ARG A 9 207.13 -13.10 76.46
C ARG A 9 206.80 -13.03 77.95
N THR A 10 207.06 -14.12 78.67
CA THR A 10 206.76 -14.26 80.12
C THR A 10 208.00 -14.39 81.00
N LYS A 11 209.08 -14.99 80.51
CA LYS A 11 210.34 -15.12 81.24
C LYS A 11 211.24 -13.92 80.95
N ASP A 12 211.68 -13.26 82.01
CA ASP A 12 212.75 -12.27 81.96
C ASP A 12 214.08 -12.93 82.32
N PHE A 13 214.93 -13.11 81.31
CA PHE A 13 216.23 -13.74 81.48
C PHE A 13 217.23 -12.82 82.21
N ALA A 14 217.00 -11.50 82.28
CA ALA A 14 217.91 -10.54 82.91
C ALA A 14 218.01 -10.67 84.45
N THR A 15 217.15 -11.48 85.07
CA THR A 15 217.08 -11.69 86.53
C THR A 15 217.93 -12.86 87.03
N ASP A 16 218.48 -13.68 86.13
CA ASP A 16 219.30 -14.85 86.47
C ASP A 16 220.80 -14.49 86.49
N TYR A 17 221.58 -15.13 87.38
CA TYR A 17 223.02 -14.83 87.57
C TYR A 17 223.82 -15.06 86.28
N PRO A 18 224.72 -14.13 85.90
CA PRO A 18 225.50 -14.24 84.66
C PRO A 18 226.67 -15.22 84.83
N ASP A 19 226.50 -16.47 84.41
CA ASP A 19 227.56 -17.49 84.46
C ASP A 19 228.43 -17.55 83.21
N GLN A 20 227.97 -16.98 82.08
CA GLN A 20 228.67 -16.70 80.81
C GLN A 20 227.71 -16.35 79.65
N THR A 21 226.42 -16.12 79.89
CA THR A 21 225.40 -15.82 78.87
C THR A 21 224.90 -14.36 78.92
N ASP A 22 224.72 -13.73 77.75
CA ASP A 22 224.10 -12.40 77.62
C ASP A 22 222.57 -12.52 77.59
N ASN A 23 222.01 -12.61 78.78
CA ASN A 23 220.58 -12.78 78.98
C ASN A 23 219.74 -11.59 78.46
N GLN A 24 220.35 -10.43 78.21
CA GLN A 24 219.68 -9.26 77.66
C GLN A 24 219.39 -9.43 76.16
N ALA A 25 220.29 -10.11 75.42
CA ALA A 25 220.15 -10.34 73.98
C ALA A 25 218.96 -11.27 73.64
N ILE A 26 218.75 -12.31 74.45
CA ILE A 26 217.63 -13.26 74.27
C ILE A 26 216.28 -12.56 74.45
N ASN A 27 216.17 -11.68 75.46
CA ASN A 27 214.97 -10.87 75.65
C ASN A 27 214.66 -10.03 74.40
N ASN A 28 215.66 -9.35 73.84
CA ASN A 28 215.49 -8.51 72.66
C ASN A 28 215.01 -9.30 71.43
N GLU A 29 215.53 -10.50 71.21
CA GLU A 29 215.14 -11.34 70.06
C GLU A 29 213.69 -11.82 70.16
N LEU A 30 213.27 -12.27 71.35
CA LEU A 30 211.89 -12.70 71.60
C LEU A 30 210.90 -11.51 71.56
N ASP A 31 211.33 -10.33 71.98
CA ASP A 31 210.53 -9.10 71.84
C ASP A 31 210.38 -8.71 70.35
N GLY A 32 211.40 -8.95 69.51
CA GLY A 32 211.33 -8.81 68.05
C GLY A 32 210.34 -9.78 67.38
N VAL A 33 210.31 -11.05 67.81
CA VAL A 33 209.33 -12.04 67.35
C VAL A 33 207.89 -11.62 67.70
N SER A 34 207.69 -11.06 68.90
CA SER A 34 206.37 -10.54 69.31
C SER A 34 205.85 -9.47 68.36
N LEU A 35 206.70 -8.52 67.99
CA LEU A 35 206.35 -7.44 67.06
C LEU A 35 205.90 -7.96 65.70
N SER A 36 206.64 -8.93 65.12
CA SER A 36 206.32 -9.50 63.81
C SER A 36 205.00 -10.28 63.82
N VAL A 37 204.83 -11.20 64.78
CA VAL A 37 203.62 -12.05 64.88
C VAL A 37 202.37 -11.20 65.13
N ASN A 38 202.45 -10.24 66.05
CA ASN A 38 201.33 -9.37 66.35
C ASN A 38 201.05 -8.35 65.22
N GLY A 39 202.06 -7.99 64.41
CA GLY A 39 201.90 -7.19 63.20
C GLY A 39 201.13 -7.91 62.10
N ILE A 40 201.49 -9.17 61.80
CA ILE A 40 200.75 -10.02 60.85
C ILE A 40 199.31 -10.20 61.31
N ARG A 41 199.09 -10.45 62.61
CA ARG A 41 197.74 -10.57 63.17
C ARG A 41 196.92 -9.29 62.99
N LYS A 42 197.51 -8.11 63.19
CA LYS A 42 196.82 -6.83 62.91
C LYS A 42 196.42 -6.71 61.44
N ASN A 43 197.31 -7.04 60.51
CA ASN A 43 197.00 -6.98 59.08
C ASN A 43 195.94 -8.01 58.67
N LEU A 44 196.00 -9.23 59.21
CA LEU A 44 195.00 -10.27 58.97
C LEU A 44 193.64 -9.84 59.52
N ALA A 45 193.60 -9.21 60.70
CA ALA A 45 192.37 -8.65 61.26
C ALA A 45 191.77 -7.53 60.40
N LEU A 46 192.55 -6.83 59.56
CA LEU A 46 192.02 -5.85 58.60
C LEU A 46 191.30 -6.51 57.42
N ILE A 47 191.65 -7.75 57.06
CA ILE A 47 191.10 -8.44 55.88
C ILE A 47 190.14 -9.58 56.20
N GLN A 48 190.27 -10.19 57.38
CA GLN A 48 189.53 -11.36 57.79
C GLN A 48 188.79 -11.11 59.11
N ARG A 49 187.53 -11.51 59.17
CA ARG A 49 186.72 -11.55 60.39
C ARG A 49 187.08 -12.78 61.22
N ASP A 50 186.66 -12.80 62.49
CA ASP A 50 186.95 -13.91 63.42
C ASP A 50 186.31 -15.26 62.98
N ASP A 51 185.29 -15.23 62.12
CA ASP A 51 184.68 -16.44 61.53
C ASP A 51 185.51 -17.05 60.39
N GLY A 52 186.52 -16.33 59.88
CA GLY A 52 187.33 -16.72 58.73
C GLY A 52 186.85 -16.15 57.39
N GLY A 53 185.70 -15.47 57.35
CA GLY A 53 185.21 -14.75 56.17
C GLY A 53 185.97 -13.44 55.94
N LEU A 54 185.92 -12.93 54.71
CA LEU A 54 186.43 -11.59 54.39
C LEU A 54 185.63 -10.54 55.17
N ARG A 55 186.29 -9.47 55.64
CA ARG A 55 185.58 -8.33 56.20
C ARG A 55 184.63 -7.73 55.16
N ASN A 56 183.52 -7.20 55.66
CA ASN A 56 182.57 -6.47 54.82
C ASN A 56 183.29 -5.31 54.10
N ASN A 57 182.83 -5.01 52.87
CA ASN A 57 183.37 -3.96 52.00
C ASN A 57 184.78 -4.21 51.45
N ILE A 58 185.33 -5.43 51.58
CA ILE A 58 186.60 -5.79 50.93
C ILE A 58 186.43 -6.11 49.45
N VAL A 59 185.30 -6.73 49.08
CA VAL A 59 184.99 -7.04 47.69
C VAL A 59 184.31 -5.81 47.07
N THR A 60 185.04 -5.08 46.22
CA THR A 60 184.52 -3.97 45.41
C THR A 60 184.22 -4.44 43.99
N LYS A 61 183.57 -3.59 43.18
CA LYS A 61 183.26 -3.91 41.77
C LYS A 61 184.49 -4.36 40.99
N ASP A 62 185.64 -3.72 41.21
CA ASP A 62 186.90 -4.03 40.51
C ASP A 62 187.48 -5.40 40.94
N ALA A 63 187.01 -5.96 42.06
CA ALA A 63 187.38 -7.29 42.53
C ALA A 63 186.49 -8.40 41.95
N LEU A 64 185.41 -8.05 41.23
CA LEU A 64 184.54 -8.99 40.53
C LEU A 64 185.00 -9.13 39.07
N SER A 65 184.85 -10.33 38.50
CA SER A 65 185.23 -10.52 37.10
C SER A 65 184.23 -9.81 36.16
N PRO A 66 184.67 -9.39 34.96
CA PRO A 66 183.78 -8.84 33.95
C PRO A 66 182.61 -9.77 33.62
N GLU A 67 182.85 -11.08 33.53
CA GLU A 67 181.83 -12.09 33.20
C GLU A 67 180.71 -12.12 34.24
N LEU A 68 181.04 -12.11 35.53
CA LEU A 68 180.04 -12.08 36.60
C LEU A 68 179.24 -10.77 36.61
N THR A 69 179.89 -9.66 36.23
CA THR A 69 179.22 -8.35 36.15
C THR A 69 178.23 -8.30 34.98
N ASP A 70 178.60 -8.88 33.84
CA ASP A 70 177.75 -8.97 32.65
C ASP A 70 176.57 -9.94 32.86
N GLU A 71 176.79 -11.08 33.52
CA GLU A 71 175.73 -12.03 33.90
C GLU A 71 174.70 -11.35 34.81
N LEU A 72 175.15 -10.65 35.86
CA LEU A 72 174.26 -9.91 36.76
C LEU A 72 173.46 -8.84 36.01
N TYR A 73 174.09 -8.07 35.11
CA TYR A 73 173.39 -7.03 34.35
C TYR A 73 172.37 -7.62 33.37
N ALA A 74 172.71 -8.73 32.70
CA ALA A 74 171.80 -9.44 31.80
C ALA A 74 170.59 -9.99 32.55
N GLU A 75 170.79 -10.59 33.73
CA GLU A 75 169.71 -11.11 34.57
C GLU A 75 168.79 -9.99 35.07
N PHE A 76 169.35 -8.89 35.60
CA PHE A 76 168.55 -7.75 36.06
C PHE A 76 167.82 -7.04 34.92
N SER A 77 168.45 -6.83 33.76
CA SER A 77 167.81 -6.17 32.62
C SER A 77 166.73 -7.04 31.97
N GLY A 78 166.92 -8.37 31.94
CA GLY A 78 165.90 -9.32 31.49
C GLY A 78 164.65 -9.26 32.36
N ASN A 79 164.83 -9.34 33.68
CA ASN A 79 163.72 -9.30 34.64
C ASN A 79 162.90 -8.01 34.59
N ILE A 80 163.55 -6.85 34.37
CA ILE A 80 162.86 -5.56 34.24
C ILE A 80 162.01 -5.52 32.96
N ASN A 81 162.55 -5.98 31.83
CA ASN A 81 161.83 -6.00 30.56
C ASN A 81 160.62 -6.95 30.61
N ASP A 82 160.77 -8.12 31.23
CA ASP A 82 159.68 -9.08 31.41
C ASP A 82 158.56 -8.51 32.29
N ALA A 83 158.90 -7.82 33.38
CA ALA A 83 157.91 -7.17 34.25
C ALA A 83 157.16 -6.04 33.54
N VAL A 84 157.86 -5.22 32.75
CA VAL A 84 157.21 -4.15 31.94
C VAL A 84 156.31 -4.76 30.88
N LEU A 85 156.74 -5.83 30.21
CA LEU A 85 155.93 -6.53 29.20
C LEU A 85 154.67 -7.13 29.81
N GLN A 86 154.78 -7.78 30.98
CA GLN A 86 153.63 -8.32 31.71
C GLN A 86 152.65 -7.21 32.13
N ALA A 87 153.15 -6.06 32.61
CA ALA A 87 152.30 -4.94 32.98
C ALA A 87 151.58 -4.32 31.77
N GLN A 88 152.28 -4.19 30.63
CA GLN A 88 151.67 -3.74 29.37
C GLN A 88 150.59 -4.70 28.90
N GLN A 89 150.84 -6.02 28.96
CA GLN A 89 149.86 -7.03 28.60
C GLN A 89 148.64 -6.98 29.52
N ALA A 90 148.82 -6.87 30.84
CA ALA A 90 147.72 -6.75 31.79
C ALA A 90 146.87 -5.48 31.57
N ALA A 91 147.48 -4.36 31.20
CA ALA A 91 146.75 -3.14 30.84
C ALA A 91 145.89 -3.35 29.58
N VAL A 92 146.44 -3.97 28.54
CA VAL A 92 145.69 -4.32 27.32
C VAL A 92 144.54 -5.29 27.62
N GLU A 93 144.75 -6.29 28.47
CA GLU A 93 143.71 -7.23 28.90
C GLU A 93 142.60 -6.53 29.69
N ALA A 94 142.94 -5.56 30.54
CA ALA A 94 141.98 -4.73 31.26
C ALA A 94 141.16 -3.84 30.31
N ASP A 95 141.80 -3.20 29.33
CA ASP A 95 141.13 -2.39 28.31
C ASP A 95 140.18 -3.24 27.46
N ASN A 96 140.62 -4.42 27.02
CA ASN A 96 139.78 -5.37 26.29
C ASN A 96 138.57 -5.81 27.11
N SER A 97 138.77 -6.06 28.41
CA SER A 97 137.69 -6.42 29.34
C SER A 97 136.69 -5.28 29.52
N ALA A 98 137.18 -4.04 29.65
CA ALA A 98 136.35 -2.85 29.75
C ALA A 98 135.54 -2.61 28.46
N GLN A 99 136.14 -2.82 27.29
CA GLN A 99 135.46 -2.73 26.00
C GLN A 99 134.39 -3.81 25.85
N SER A 100 134.65 -5.04 26.29
CA SER A 100 133.64 -6.11 26.32
C SER A 100 132.46 -5.73 27.20
N ALA A 101 132.72 -5.23 28.42
CA ALA A 101 131.66 -4.77 29.33
C ALA A 101 130.83 -3.61 28.74
N ALA A 102 131.47 -2.69 28.01
CA ALA A 102 130.78 -1.61 27.31
C ALA A 102 129.88 -2.15 26.18
N ASN A 103 130.34 -3.15 25.42
CA ASN A 103 129.56 -3.80 24.37
C ASN A 103 128.36 -4.58 24.95
N ASP A 104 128.55 -5.26 26.08
CA ASP A 104 127.48 -5.97 26.79
C ASP A 104 126.43 -4.99 27.31
N ALA A 105 126.84 -3.85 27.88
CA ALA A 105 125.95 -2.79 28.33
C ALA A 105 125.14 -2.19 27.16
N ALA A 106 125.78 -1.95 26.01
CA ALA A 106 125.11 -1.48 24.81
C ALA A 106 124.08 -2.51 24.28
N SER A 107 124.44 -3.80 24.28
CA SER A 107 123.55 -4.90 23.89
C SER A 107 122.36 -5.03 24.84
N ALA A 108 122.59 -4.88 26.15
CA ALA A 108 121.52 -4.86 27.14
C ALA A 108 120.57 -3.66 26.97
N ALA A 109 121.10 -2.49 26.62
CA ALA A 109 120.29 -1.30 26.33
C ALA A 109 119.45 -1.49 25.06
N ALA A 110 120.00 -2.10 24.01
CA ALA A 110 119.25 -2.48 22.81
C ALA A 110 118.13 -3.48 23.14
N ALA A 111 118.44 -4.56 23.88
CA ALA A 111 117.46 -5.54 24.30
C ALA A 111 116.33 -4.95 25.17
N LYS A 112 116.65 -3.98 26.03
CA LYS A 112 115.64 -3.22 26.79
C LYS A 112 114.72 -2.43 25.86
N THR A 113 115.27 -1.78 24.83
CA THR A 113 114.50 -1.01 23.85
C THR A 113 113.59 -1.93 23.04
N ASP A 114 114.10 -3.07 22.59
CA ASP A 114 113.31 -4.08 21.87
C ASP A 114 112.18 -4.65 22.74
N ALA A 115 112.46 -4.94 24.02
CA ALA A 115 111.45 -5.38 24.97
C ALA A 115 110.36 -4.31 25.20
N GLN A 116 110.74 -3.03 25.28
CA GLN A 116 109.78 -1.93 25.38
C GLN A 116 108.93 -1.79 24.11
N ALA A 117 109.53 -1.93 22.92
CA ALA A 117 108.82 -1.92 21.66
C ALA A 117 107.82 -3.10 21.56
N ALA A 118 108.23 -4.30 21.97
CA ALA A 118 107.36 -5.47 22.03
C ALA A 118 106.21 -5.29 23.03
N ALA A 119 106.47 -4.73 24.21
CA ALA A 119 105.44 -4.41 25.20
C ALA A 119 104.42 -3.39 24.66
N ASN A 120 104.89 -2.35 23.98
CA ASN A 120 104.02 -1.36 23.33
C ASN A 120 103.19 -1.98 22.19
N GLY A 121 103.78 -2.87 21.39
CA GLY A 121 103.07 -3.62 20.35
C GLY A 121 101.98 -4.54 20.90
N ALA A 122 102.24 -5.20 22.04
CA ALA A 122 101.26 -6.03 22.74
C ALA A 122 100.10 -5.19 23.30
N LEU A 123 100.39 -4.01 23.88
CA LEU A 123 99.37 -3.08 24.37
C LEU A 123 98.49 -2.56 23.22
N ALA A 124 99.08 -2.19 22.08
CA ALA A 124 98.33 -1.77 20.91
C ALA A 124 97.43 -2.90 20.37
N SER A 125 97.97 -4.12 20.29
CA SER A 125 97.19 -5.30 19.86
C SER A 125 96.04 -5.61 20.82
N ALA A 126 96.24 -5.45 22.13
CA ALA A 126 95.18 -5.60 23.13
C ALA A 126 94.10 -4.52 23.00
N ALA A 127 94.49 -3.28 22.70
CA ALA A 127 93.54 -2.19 22.44
C ALA A 127 92.69 -2.49 21.20
N GLU A 128 93.30 -2.89 20.08
CA GLU A 128 92.57 -3.29 18.85
C GLU A 128 91.62 -4.47 19.10
N ALA A 129 92.04 -5.47 19.88
CA ALA A 129 91.19 -6.59 20.26
C ALA A 129 89.97 -6.12 21.09
N SER A 130 90.14 -5.15 21.99
CA SER A 130 89.04 -4.58 22.77
C SER A 130 88.05 -3.81 21.89
N VAL A 131 88.54 -3.04 20.91
CA VAL A 131 87.71 -2.32 19.93
C VAL A 131 86.90 -3.31 19.09
N SER A 132 87.54 -4.39 18.63
CA SER A 132 86.89 -5.45 17.86
C SER A 132 85.78 -6.15 18.66
N GLN A 133 86.01 -6.43 19.96
CA GLN A 133 84.97 -6.99 20.84
C GLN A 133 83.76 -6.05 20.99
N VAL A 134 84.01 -4.75 21.16
CA VAL A 134 82.92 -3.75 21.23
C VAL A 134 82.13 -3.69 19.92
N ALA A 135 82.81 -3.72 18.78
CA ALA A 135 82.16 -3.75 17.46
C ALA A 135 81.32 -5.02 17.25
N ALA A 136 81.80 -6.17 17.70
CA ALA A 136 81.05 -7.42 17.67
C ALA A 136 79.80 -7.37 18.57
N ALA A 137 79.91 -6.82 19.78
CA ALA A 137 78.77 -6.64 20.68
C ALA A 137 77.72 -5.67 20.09
N ALA A 138 78.15 -4.56 19.49
CA ALA A 138 77.25 -3.63 18.80
C ALA A 138 76.53 -4.28 17.61
N SER A 139 77.24 -5.12 16.85
CA SER A 139 76.66 -5.89 15.74
C SER A 139 75.61 -6.90 16.23
N SER A 140 75.88 -7.58 17.35
CA SER A 140 74.92 -8.49 17.99
C SER A 140 73.65 -7.75 18.44
N ASN A 141 73.79 -6.60 19.09
CA ASN A 141 72.65 -5.76 19.51
C ASN A 141 71.81 -5.28 18.31
N SER A 142 72.48 -4.92 17.21
CA SER A 142 71.82 -4.53 15.96
C SER A 142 71.03 -5.70 15.37
N ALA A 143 71.60 -6.91 15.35
CA ALA A 143 70.91 -8.11 14.89
C ALA A 143 69.67 -8.44 15.73
N SER A 144 69.75 -8.34 17.07
CA SER A 144 68.59 -8.52 17.95
C SER A 144 67.50 -7.47 17.71
N SER A 145 67.89 -6.23 17.45
CA SER A 145 66.97 -5.14 17.12
C SER A 145 66.26 -5.40 15.78
N PHE A 146 66.99 -5.85 14.76
CA PHE A 146 66.39 -6.23 13.47
C PHE A 146 65.47 -7.44 13.61
N ALA A 147 65.83 -8.45 14.40
CA ALA A 147 64.96 -9.60 14.66
C ALA A 147 63.64 -9.17 15.32
N THR A 148 63.70 -8.25 16.27
CA THR A 148 62.51 -7.68 16.93
C THR A 148 61.64 -6.90 15.94
N ALA A 149 62.26 -6.06 15.11
CA ALA A 149 61.56 -5.31 14.06
C ALA A 149 60.90 -6.22 13.01
N ALA A 150 61.57 -7.31 12.64
CA ALA A 150 61.02 -8.32 11.74
C ALA A 150 59.81 -9.05 12.35
N ALA A 151 59.88 -9.42 13.63
CA ALA A 151 58.76 -10.04 14.34
C ALA A 151 57.55 -9.09 14.48
N ALA A 152 57.80 -7.81 14.75
CA ALA A 152 56.76 -6.78 14.79
C ALA A 152 56.11 -6.59 13.40
N SER A 153 56.92 -6.57 12.34
CA SER A 153 56.43 -6.46 10.96
C SER A 153 55.58 -7.67 10.56
N ALA A 154 56.01 -8.88 10.90
CA ALA A 154 55.23 -10.10 10.67
C ALA A 154 53.88 -10.07 11.40
N SER A 155 53.86 -9.59 12.66
CA SER A 155 52.63 -9.43 13.45
C SER A 155 51.67 -8.41 12.82
N ALA A 156 52.20 -7.28 12.32
CA ALA A 156 51.41 -6.27 11.61
C ALA A 156 50.84 -6.80 10.29
N SER A 157 51.61 -7.61 9.54
CA SER A 157 51.12 -8.28 8.33
C SER A 157 50.00 -9.28 8.65
N ALA A 158 50.14 -10.08 9.71
CA ALA A 158 49.08 -10.99 10.16
C ALA A 158 47.80 -10.23 10.55
N GLY A 159 47.92 -9.14 11.31
CA GLY A 159 46.79 -8.27 11.65
C GLY A 159 46.11 -7.67 10.41
N SER A 160 46.89 -7.26 9.41
CA SER A 160 46.36 -6.77 8.13
C SER A 160 45.60 -7.86 7.36
N GLN A 161 46.07 -9.10 7.38
CA GLN A 161 45.36 -10.24 6.77
C GLN A 161 44.02 -10.50 7.48
N THR A 162 43.99 -10.46 8.81
CA THR A 162 42.74 -10.57 9.58
C THR A 162 41.76 -9.44 9.25
N ALA A 163 42.24 -8.19 9.15
CA ALA A 163 41.41 -7.05 8.77
C ALA A 163 40.82 -7.20 7.36
N ALA A 164 41.62 -7.69 6.41
CA ALA A 164 41.17 -7.99 5.06
C ALA A 164 40.10 -9.10 5.04
N ALA A 165 40.31 -10.18 5.80
CA ALA A 165 39.34 -11.27 5.94
C ALA A 165 38.00 -10.79 6.53
N ASN A 166 38.04 -9.99 7.60
CA ASN A 166 36.85 -9.39 8.20
C ASN A 166 36.11 -8.48 7.21
N SER A 167 36.85 -7.69 6.43
CA SER A 167 36.28 -6.82 5.38
C SER A 167 35.59 -7.64 4.29
N ALA A 168 36.18 -8.77 3.87
CA ALA A 168 35.57 -9.68 2.91
C ALA A 168 34.28 -10.32 3.45
N SER A 169 34.26 -10.75 4.71
CA SER A 169 33.05 -11.27 5.36
C SER A 169 31.94 -10.21 5.46
N ALA A 170 32.29 -8.96 5.80
CA ALA A 170 31.35 -7.85 5.83
C ALA A 170 30.76 -7.58 4.44
N ALA A 171 31.60 -7.56 3.38
CA ALA A 171 31.15 -7.38 2.00
C ALA A 171 30.21 -8.52 1.55
N ALA A 172 30.50 -9.77 1.92
CA ALA A 172 29.61 -10.90 1.65
C ALA A 172 28.25 -10.75 2.35
N GLY A 173 28.24 -10.31 3.60
CA GLY A 173 27.00 -9.99 4.34
C GLY A 173 26.19 -8.89 3.66
N SER A 174 26.84 -7.80 3.25
CA SER A 174 26.18 -6.72 2.48
C SER A 174 25.59 -7.23 1.16
N ALA A 175 26.27 -8.13 0.45
CA ALA A 175 25.75 -8.74 -0.77
C ALA A 175 24.49 -9.58 -0.52
N SER A 176 24.44 -10.35 0.58
CA SER A 176 23.24 -11.10 0.97
C SER A 176 22.07 -10.19 1.32
N VAL A 177 22.31 -9.08 2.03
CA VAL A 177 21.27 -8.07 2.34
C VAL A 177 20.74 -7.42 1.06
N ALA A 178 21.61 -7.11 0.10
CA ALA A 178 21.21 -6.57 -1.20
C ALA A 178 20.35 -7.56 -2.01
N GLN A 179 20.70 -8.85 -2.01
CA GLN A 179 19.89 -9.90 -2.63
C GLN A 179 18.50 -10.00 -1.99
N GLY A 180 18.42 -10.00 -0.66
CA GLY A 180 17.14 -10.01 0.05
C GLY A 180 16.27 -8.79 -0.28
N SER A 181 16.88 -7.61 -0.35
CA SER A 181 16.19 -6.37 -0.74
C SER A 181 15.66 -6.41 -2.17
N ALA A 182 16.41 -7.03 -3.10
CA ALA A 182 15.98 -7.25 -4.48
C ALA A 182 14.78 -8.21 -4.55
N SER A 183 14.80 -9.32 -3.80
CA SER A 183 13.66 -10.26 -3.71
C SER A 183 12.41 -9.59 -3.14
N ASN A 184 12.55 -8.76 -2.10
CA ASN A 184 11.44 -8.01 -1.52
C ASN A 184 10.84 -7.00 -2.51
N SER A 185 11.71 -6.34 -3.29
CA SER A 185 11.27 -5.41 -4.35
C SER A 185 10.49 -6.14 -5.45
N LEU A 186 10.96 -7.32 -5.86
CA LEU A 186 10.25 -8.15 -6.84
C LEU A 186 8.87 -8.60 -6.32
N ALA A 187 8.81 -9.09 -5.08
CA ALA A 187 7.55 -9.48 -4.45
C ALA A 187 6.55 -8.30 -4.36
N SER A 188 7.05 -7.10 -4.04
CA SER A 188 6.24 -5.88 -4.01
C SER A 188 5.72 -5.51 -5.41
N ALA A 189 6.52 -5.67 -6.45
CA ALA A 189 6.10 -5.44 -7.83
C ALA A 189 4.99 -6.42 -8.26
N THR A 190 5.14 -7.71 -7.95
CA THR A 190 4.10 -8.73 -8.23
C THR A 190 2.79 -8.45 -7.48
N ALA A 191 2.88 -7.99 -6.22
CA ALA A 191 1.70 -7.61 -5.45
C ALA A 191 0.98 -6.38 -6.06
N ALA A 192 1.74 -5.41 -6.57
CA ALA A 192 1.19 -4.25 -7.27
C ALA A 192 0.49 -4.65 -8.58
N GLU A 193 1.09 -5.56 -9.37
CA GLU A 193 0.48 -6.10 -10.59
C GLU A 193 -0.84 -6.83 -10.30
N THR A 194 -0.86 -7.68 -9.27
CA THR A 194 -2.08 -8.39 -8.82
C THR A 194 -3.17 -7.40 -8.39
N SER A 195 -2.79 -6.33 -7.70
CA SER A 195 -3.71 -5.26 -7.28
C SER A 195 -4.29 -4.53 -8.48
N ALA A 196 -3.49 -4.26 -9.51
CA ALA A 196 -3.94 -3.64 -10.75
C ALA A 196 -4.95 -4.52 -11.50
N THR A 197 -4.69 -5.83 -11.63
CA THR A 197 -5.65 -6.78 -12.20
C THR A 197 -6.96 -6.81 -11.42
N THR A 198 -6.88 -6.81 -10.09
CA THR A 198 -8.07 -6.77 -9.22
C THR A 198 -8.89 -5.51 -9.45
N ALA A 199 -8.24 -4.35 -9.52
CA ALA A 199 -8.90 -3.08 -9.82
C ALA A 199 -9.60 -3.08 -11.19
N SER A 200 -8.95 -3.65 -12.21
CA SER A 200 -9.54 -3.80 -13.55
C SER A 200 -10.79 -4.69 -13.53
N ASN A 201 -10.76 -5.80 -12.79
CA ASN A 201 -11.91 -6.69 -12.66
C ASN A 201 -13.08 -6.01 -11.95
N GLN A 202 -12.80 -5.26 -10.88
CA GLN A 202 -13.81 -4.48 -10.17
C GLN A 202 -14.44 -3.39 -11.05
N ALA A 203 -13.65 -2.73 -11.90
CA ALA A 203 -14.16 -1.76 -12.87
C ALA A 203 -15.12 -2.42 -13.88
N THR A 204 -14.77 -3.60 -14.41
CA THR A 204 -15.63 -4.38 -15.30
C THR A 204 -16.93 -4.82 -14.62
N ALA A 205 -16.85 -5.27 -13.36
CA ALA A 205 -18.01 -5.63 -12.57
C ALA A 205 -18.95 -4.42 -12.36
N ALA A 206 -18.38 -3.26 -12.00
CA ALA A 206 -19.14 -2.02 -11.84
C ALA A 206 -19.83 -1.58 -13.15
N ALA A 207 -19.15 -1.66 -14.29
CA ALA A 207 -19.72 -1.37 -15.61
C ALA A 207 -20.88 -2.32 -15.96
N SER A 208 -20.75 -3.60 -15.61
CA SER A 208 -21.81 -4.59 -15.79
C SER A 208 -23.02 -4.29 -14.91
N SER A 209 -22.80 -3.93 -13.63
CA SER A 209 -23.86 -3.49 -12.71
C SER A 209 -24.58 -2.23 -13.19
N ALA A 210 -23.85 -1.26 -13.75
CA ALA A 210 -24.44 -0.05 -14.33
C ALA A 210 -25.34 -0.38 -15.53
N SER A 211 -24.90 -1.30 -16.40
CA SER A 211 -25.70 -1.77 -17.54
C SER A 211 -26.97 -2.49 -17.10
N ALA A 212 -26.88 -3.34 -16.06
CA ALA A 212 -28.04 -3.99 -15.47
C ALA A 212 -29.04 -2.98 -14.89
N ALA A 213 -28.55 -1.95 -14.17
CA ALA A 213 -29.40 -0.90 -13.63
C ALA A 213 -30.12 -0.09 -14.73
N ALA A 214 -29.44 0.23 -15.83
CA ALA A 214 -30.06 0.88 -17.00
C ALA A 214 -31.15 -0.01 -17.64
N GLY A 215 -30.91 -1.32 -17.73
CA GLY A 215 -31.90 -2.29 -18.17
C GLY A 215 -33.14 -2.31 -17.26
N SER A 216 -32.94 -2.33 -15.94
CA SER A 216 -34.04 -2.25 -14.96
C SER A 216 -34.83 -0.94 -15.06
N ALA A 217 -34.16 0.20 -15.27
CA ALA A 217 -34.83 1.48 -15.48
C ALA A 217 -35.71 1.48 -16.74
N THR A 218 -35.21 0.89 -17.84
CA THR A 218 -35.99 0.74 -19.08
C THR A 218 -37.22 -0.15 -18.86
N ALA A 219 -37.04 -1.29 -18.17
CA ALA A 219 -38.14 -2.20 -17.84
C ALA A 219 -39.22 -1.52 -16.96
N ALA A 220 -38.80 -0.68 -16.01
CA ALA A 220 -39.70 0.12 -15.19
C ALA A 220 -40.49 1.14 -16.03
N GLY A 221 -39.83 1.86 -16.95
CA GLY A 221 -40.48 2.79 -17.87
C GLY A 221 -41.51 2.12 -18.79
N ASN A 222 -41.18 0.93 -19.31
CA ASN A 222 -42.11 0.12 -20.10
C ASN A 222 -43.33 -0.30 -19.27
N SER A 223 -43.10 -0.73 -18.02
CA SER A 223 -44.18 -1.12 -17.11
C SER A 223 -45.10 0.07 -16.77
N ALA A 224 -44.54 1.26 -16.57
CA ALA A 224 -45.32 2.48 -16.35
C ALA A 224 -46.18 2.85 -17.58
N THR A 225 -45.61 2.71 -18.78
CA THR A 225 -46.33 2.96 -20.04
C THR A 225 -47.49 1.96 -20.21
N ALA A 226 -47.24 0.67 -19.96
CA ALA A 226 -48.27 -0.37 -20.00
C ALA A 226 -49.39 -0.10 -18.99
N ALA A 227 -49.04 0.27 -17.75
CA ALA A 227 -50.02 0.62 -16.72
C ALA A 227 -50.88 1.83 -17.13
N GLY A 228 -50.27 2.87 -17.73
CA GLY A 228 -51.00 4.02 -18.27
C GLY A 228 -51.99 3.64 -19.38
N ALA A 229 -51.56 2.79 -20.32
CA ALA A 229 -52.43 2.28 -21.38
C ALA A 229 -53.60 1.44 -20.82
N SER A 230 -53.34 0.57 -19.84
CA SER A 230 -54.38 -0.20 -19.16
C SER A 230 -55.38 0.69 -18.41
N ALA A 231 -54.90 1.75 -17.76
CA ALA A 231 -55.77 2.72 -17.08
C ALA A 231 -56.67 3.47 -18.09
N GLY A 232 -56.13 3.89 -19.23
CA GLY A 232 -56.91 4.51 -20.30
C GLY A 232 -57.98 3.57 -20.88
N LEU A 233 -57.61 2.32 -21.17
CA LEU A 233 -58.57 1.29 -21.60
C LEU A 233 -59.66 1.05 -20.56
N ALA A 234 -59.31 0.96 -19.27
CA ALA A 234 -60.27 0.78 -18.20
C ALA A 234 -61.25 1.96 -18.10
N GLN A 235 -60.76 3.20 -18.29
CA GLN A 235 -61.61 4.38 -18.36
C GLN A 235 -62.59 4.29 -19.54
N ASP A 236 -62.10 3.97 -20.74
CA ASP A 236 -62.93 3.81 -21.93
C ASP A 236 -64.02 2.74 -21.73
N TRP A 237 -63.66 1.59 -21.14
CA TRP A 237 -64.61 0.51 -20.79
C TRP A 237 -65.72 0.98 -19.84
N ALA A 238 -65.43 1.94 -18.96
CA ALA A 238 -66.39 2.46 -18.01
C ALA A 238 -67.31 3.53 -18.61
N ILE A 239 -66.81 4.44 -19.46
CA ILE A 239 -67.55 5.67 -19.80
C ILE A 239 -67.89 5.88 -21.29
N LYS A 240 -67.22 5.19 -22.23
CA LYS A 240 -67.27 5.54 -23.66
C LYS A 240 -68.62 5.19 -24.30
N THR A 241 -69.36 6.16 -24.83
CA THR A 241 -70.68 5.92 -25.44
C THR A 241 -70.69 6.01 -26.96
N SER A 242 -69.57 6.39 -27.58
CA SER A 242 -69.47 6.70 -29.02
C SER A 242 -68.57 5.72 -29.78
N GLY A 243 -68.99 4.45 -29.86
CA GLY A 243 -68.28 3.39 -30.58
C GLY A 243 -67.61 2.36 -29.66
N PRO A 244 -67.01 1.30 -30.23
CA PRO A 244 -66.40 0.21 -29.48
C PRO A 244 -65.14 0.65 -28.70
N VAL A 245 -64.85 -0.05 -27.60
CA VAL A 245 -63.69 0.17 -26.73
C VAL A 245 -62.50 -0.67 -27.20
N SER A 246 -62.68 -1.98 -27.32
CA SER A 246 -61.67 -2.92 -27.83
C SER A 246 -62.33 -4.15 -28.44
N GLY A 247 -61.71 -4.78 -29.43
CA GLY A 247 -62.22 -6.02 -30.05
C GLY A 247 -63.61 -5.91 -30.71
N GLY A 248 -64.14 -4.71 -30.91
CA GLY A 248 -65.50 -4.48 -31.41
C GLY A 248 -66.59 -4.44 -30.33
N GLU A 249 -66.26 -4.59 -29.06
CA GLU A 249 -67.20 -4.56 -27.94
C GLU A 249 -67.42 -3.12 -27.40
N PHE A 250 -68.62 -2.85 -26.86
CA PHE A 250 -69.01 -1.53 -26.36
C PHE A 250 -68.89 -1.42 -24.82
N SER A 251 -68.82 -0.19 -24.31
CA SER A 251 -68.68 0.06 -22.87
C SER A 251 -69.89 -0.37 -22.05
N ALA A 252 -69.70 -0.53 -20.74
CA ALA A 252 -70.80 -0.79 -19.81
C ALA A 252 -71.87 0.32 -19.82
N LYS A 253 -71.46 1.58 -19.99
CA LYS A 253 -72.38 2.73 -20.04
C LYS A 253 -73.23 2.74 -21.31
N TYR A 254 -72.68 2.31 -22.45
CA TYR A 254 -73.43 2.17 -23.70
C TYR A 254 -74.62 1.20 -23.54
N TYR A 255 -74.35 0.00 -23.00
CA TYR A 255 -75.40 -0.99 -22.76
C TYR A 255 -76.44 -0.51 -21.73
N ALA A 256 -76.02 0.18 -20.67
CA ALA A 256 -76.94 0.74 -19.67
C ALA A 256 -77.93 1.75 -20.27
N THR A 257 -77.47 2.60 -21.21
CA THR A 257 -78.36 3.59 -21.87
C THR A 257 -79.40 2.97 -22.79
N LEU A 258 -79.06 1.88 -23.51
CA LEU A 258 -79.99 1.17 -24.37
C LEU A 258 -81.12 0.49 -23.58
N ALA A 259 -80.79 -0.13 -22.44
CA ALA A 259 -81.76 -0.84 -21.62
C ALA A 259 -82.86 0.08 -21.04
N ALA A 260 -82.52 1.32 -20.67
CA ALA A 260 -83.47 2.24 -20.04
C ALA A 260 -84.61 2.71 -20.97
N ALA A 261 -84.37 2.87 -22.27
CA ALA A 261 -85.36 3.37 -23.21
C ALA A 261 -86.43 2.32 -23.60
N ALA A 262 -86.06 1.04 -23.63
CA ALA A 262 -86.97 -0.06 -24.01
C ALA A 262 -88.02 -0.37 -22.92
N GLN A 263 -87.67 -0.18 -21.64
CA GLN A 263 -88.52 -0.57 -20.50
C GLN A 263 -89.84 0.22 -20.42
N LYS A 264 -89.88 1.50 -20.80
CA LYS A 264 -91.07 2.37 -20.63
C LYS A 264 -92.34 1.85 -21.33
N TRP A 265 -92.21 1.30 -22.54
CA TRP A 265 -93.35 0.87 -23.36
C TRP A 265 -93.68 -0.62 -23.19
N ALA A 266 -92.70 -1.42 -22.77
CA ALA A 266 -92.84 -2.85 -22.50
C ALA A 266 -93.56 -3.17 -21.18
N THR A 267 -93.71 -2.21 -20.26
CA THR A 267 -94.32 -2.43 -18.94
C THR A 267 -95.84 -2.21 -18.87
N ARG A 268 -96.50 -1.75 -19.93
CA ARG A 268 -97.98 -1.58 -19.98
C ARG A 268 -98.69 -2.90 -20.24
N GLY A 269 -99.90 -3.13 -19.74
CA GLY A 269 -100.63 -4.38 -20.02
C GLY A 269 -101.00 -4.54 -21.50
N VAL A 270 -100.99 -5.77 -22.03
CA VAL A 270 -101.60 -6.06 -23.34
C VAL A 270 -103.12 -5.83 -23.23
N GLY A 271 -103.71 -5.08 -24.16
CA GLY A 271 -105.10 -4.61 -24.11
C GLY A 271 -105.30 -3.28 -23.37
N GLU A 272 -104.26 -2.73 -22.73
CA GLU A 272 -104.34 -1.43 -22.04
C GLU A 272 -104.43 -0.28 -23.05
N LEU A 273 -105.35 0.66 -22.79
CA LEU A 273 -105.48 1.90 -23.55
C LEU A 273 -104.54 2.98 -23.00
N VAL A 274 -103.75 3.58 -23.88
CA VAL A 274 -102.87 4.70 -23.58
C VAL A 274 -103.34 5.91 -24.37
N LEU A 275 -103.61 7.00 -23.65
CA LEU A 275 -103.99 8.28 -24.24
C LEU A 275 -102.74 9.07 -24.60
N ILE A 276 -102.63 9.51 -25.85
CA ILE A 276 -101.48 10.27 -26.35
C ILE A 276 -101.96 11.51 -27.11
N TRP A 277 -101.34 12.64 -26.80
CA TRP A 277 -101.49 13.90 -27.53
C TRP A 277 -100.56 13.95 -28.75
N ASP A 278 -100.73 13.01 -29.66
CA ASP A 278 -99.82 12.81 -30.81
C ASP A 278 -99.87 13.93 -31.86
N HIS A 279 -100.80 14.88 -31.73
CA HIS A 279 -100.82 16.12 -32.51
C HIS A 279 -99.80 17.16 -32.01
N LEU A 280 -99.22 16.99 -30.81
CA LEU A 280 -98.18 17.88 -30.28
C LEU A 280 -96.80 17.40 -30.74
N ALA A 281 -95.99 18.31 -31.29
CA ALA A 281 -94.61 18.01 -31.68
C ALA A 281 -93.78 17.58 -30.46
N GLY A 282 -93.05 16.47 -30.57
CA GLY A 282 -92.24 15.91 -29.48
C GLY A 282 -93.01 15.02 -28.49
N ALA A 283 -94.30 14.77 -28.72
CA ALA A 283 -95.02 13.76 -27.96
C ALA A 283 -94.38 12.38 -28.17
N ASP A 284 -94.14 11.67 -27.08
CA ASP A 284 -93.49 10.36 -27.10
C ASP A 284 -94.49 9.29 -27.57
N VAL A 285 -94.42 8.94 -28.85
CA VAL A 285 -95.28 7.95 -29.50
C VAL A 285 -94.55 6.59 -29.51
N PRO A 286 -95.20 5.49 -29.10
CA PRO A 286 -94.55 4.19 -29.06
C PRO A 286 -94.00 3.79 -30.44
N PRO A 287 -92.74 3.34 -30.54
CA PRO A 287 -92.15 2.97 -31.82
C PRO A 287 -92.84 1.72 -32.41
N THR A 288 -92.83 1.61 -33.74
CA THR A 288 -93.48 0.52 -34.46
C THR A 288 -92.58 -0.71 -34.66
N ASN A 289 -91.28 -0.57 -34.40
CA ASN A 289 -90.21 -1.51 -34.75
C ASN A 289 -89.48 -2.10 -33.53
N ASN A 290 -90.19 -2.37 -32.44
CA ASN A 290 -89.63 -3.03 -31.26
C ASN A 290 -90.11 -4.50 -31.17
N PRO A 291 -89.23 -5.48 -30.93
CA PRO A 291 -89.62 -6.90 -30.84
C PRO A 291 -90.45 -7.24 -29.59
N ASP A 292 -90.29 -6.49 -28.49
CA ASP A 292 -90.84 -6.78 -27.17
C ASP A 292 -92.24 -6.21 -26.96
N PHE A 293 -92.65 -5.21 -27.74
CA PHE A 293 -93.98 -4.64 -27.68
C PHE A 293 -94.48 -4.13 -29.02
N ARG A 294 -95.81 -4.10 -29.20
CA ARG A 294 -96.46 -3.45 -30.34
C ARG A 294 -97.75 -2.78 -29.88
N TYR A 295 -97.97 -1.57 -30.35
CA TYR A 295 -99.23 -0.83 -30.17
C TYR A 295 -99.96 -0.70 -31.50
N ILE A 296 -101.27 -0.49 -31.42
CA ILE A 296 -102.11 -0.01 -32.52
C ILE A 296 -102.71 1.33 -32.13
N LYS A 297 -102.89 2.22 -33.10
CA LYS A 297 -103.68 3.44 -32.96
C LYS A 297 -105.14 3.08 -33.25
N LEU A 298 -106.08 3.45 -32.39
CA LEU A 298 -107.50 3.08 -32.57
C LEU A 298 -108.22 3.99 -33.59
N THR A 299 -107.56 4.28 -34.71
CA THR A 299 -108.01 5.14 -35.81
C THR A 299 -108.02 4.32 -37.11
N ALA A 300 -109.08 4.48 -37.90
CA ALA A 300 -109.28 3.79 -39.15
C ALA A 300 -108.27 4.26 -40.20
N SER A 301 -107.74 3.31 -40.97
CA SER A 301 -106.80 3.55 -42.06
C SER A 301 -105.55 4.33 -41.63
N SER A 302 -105.11 4.14 -40.38
CA SER A 302 -103.90 4.78 -39.85
C SER A 302 -102.63 4.09 -40.36
N SER A 303 -101.67 4.89 -40.88
CA SER A 303 -100.35 4.40 -41.28
C SER A 303 -99.57 3.74 -40.13
N TYR A 304 -99.84 4.10 -38.88
CA TYR A 304 -99.24 3.51 -37.69
C TYR A 304 -99.56 2.00 -37.55
N ASN A 305 -100.73 1.59 -38.06
CA ASN A 305 -101.25 0.23 -37.99
C ASN A 305 -100.87 -0.64 -39.19
N SER A 306 -99.97 -0.16 -40.04
CA SER A 306 -99.56 -0.91 -41.23
C SER A 306 -99.09 -2.32 -40.86
N GLY A 307 -99.69 -3.32 -41.51
CA GLY A 307 -99.39 -4.74 -41.32
C GLY A 307 -99.88 -5.37 -40.02
N VAL A 308 -100.64 -4.66 -39.17
CA VAL A 308 -101.10 -5.19 -37.87
C VAL A 308 -102.62 -5.20 -37.66
N LEU A 309 -103.38 -4.66 -38.62
CA LEU A 309 -104.84 -4.72 -38.64
C LEU A 309 -105.33 -5.31 -39.98
N THR A 310 -106.38 -6.12 -39.93
CA THR A 310 -107.10 -6.69 -41.09
C THR A 310 -108.61 -6.48 -40.93
N SER A 311 -109.37 -6.66 -42.02
CA SER A 311 -110.84 -6.54 -42.01
C SER A 311 -111.35 -5.24 -41.39
N GLU A 312 -110.63 -4.15 -41.65
CA GLU A 312 -111.03 -2.82 -41.20
C GLU A 312 -112.29 -2.38 -41.94
N SER A 313 -113.31 -1.97 -41.20
CA SER A 313 -114.62 -1.55 -41.72
C SER A 313 -115.08 -0.30 -40.99
N VAL A 314 -115.61 0.66 -41.75
CA VAL A 314 -116.29 1.85 -41.23
C VAL A 314 -117.67 1.87 -41.88
N ALA A 315 -118.72 1.66 -41.08
CA ALA A 315 -120.10 1.54 -41.54
C ALA A 315 -121.03 2.48 -40.77
N GLY A 316 -122.10 2.94 -41.45
CA GLY A 316 -123.07 3.89 -40.91
C GLY A 316 -122.74 5.35 -41.26
N SER A 317 -123.57 6.26 -40.77
CA SER A 317 -123.36 7.70 -40.90
C SER A 317 -123.56 8.35 -39.54
N ALA A 318 -122.82 9.42 -39.27
CA ALA A 318 -122.95 10.15 -38.01
C ALA A 318 -124.42 10.54 -37.78
N PRO A 319 -124.96 10.36 -36.56
CA PRO A 319 -124.26 10.10 -35.30
C PRO A 319 -123.99 8.62 -34.96
N LEU A 320 -124.41 7.66 -35.80
CA LEU A 320 -124.27 6.22 -35.54
C LEU A 320 -123.21 5.60 -36.48
N LEU A 321 -121.94 5.91 -36.20
CA LEU A 321 -120.80 5.35 -36.91
C LEU A 321 -120.22 4.16 -36.14
N THR A 322 -120.02 3.04 -36.82
CA THR A 322 -119.32 1.86 -36.28
C THR A 322 -118.05 1.63 -37.09
N ALA A 323 -116.90 1.62 -36.43
CA ALA A 323 -115.60 1.38 -37.02
C ALA A 323 -114.88 0.25 -36.29
N THR A 324 -114.63 -0.85 -36.98
CA THR A 324 -114.04 -2.07 -36.42
C THR A 324 -112.84 -2.52 -37.24
N ALA A 325 -111.90 -3.21 -36.60
CA ALA A 325 -110.85 -3.98 -37.27
C ALA A 325 -110.57 -5.27 -36.51
N ILE A 326 -109.85 -6.19 -37.14
CA ILE A 326 -109.31 -7.40 -36.51
C ILE A 326 -107.81 -7.23 -36.34
N ILE A 327 -107.29 -7.49 -35.14
CA ILE A 327 -105.84 -7.47 -34.88
C ILE A 327 -105.19 -8.65 -35.63
N SER A 328 -104.19 -8.37 -36.46
CA SER A 328 -103.48 -9.37 -37.27
C SER A 328 -101.98 -9.21 -37.08
N LEU A 329 -101.46 -9.77 -35.99
CA LEU A 329 -100.06 -9.72 -35.61
C LEU A 329 -99.61 -11.06 -35.03
N ALA A 330 -98.71 -11.75 -35.72
CA ALA A 330 -98.16 -13.02 -35.25
C ALA A 330 -97.43 -12.85 -33.90
N GLY A 331 -97.75 -13.71 -32.93
CA GLY A 331 -97.20 -13.67 -31.57
C GLY A 331 -97.82 -12.64 -30.64
N SER A 332 -98.86 -11.91 -31.08
CA SER A 332 -99.72 -11.12 -30.18
C SER A 332 -100.74 -12.03 -29.47
N PRO A 333 -100.93 -11.89 -28.15
CA PRO A 333 -102.03 -12.57 -27.44
C PRO A 333 -103.44 -12.14 -27.90
N MET A 334 -103.56 -10.99 -28.57
CA MET A 334 -104.82 -10.45 -29.10
C MET A 334 -105.01 -10.73 -30.59
N ASN A 335 -104.14 -11.53 -31.21
CA ASN A 335 -104.25 -11.87 -32.63
C ASN A 335 -105.61 -12.52 -32.95
N GLY A 336 -106.29 -12.04 -34.00
CA GLY A 336 -107.64 -12.45 -34.38
C GLY A 336 -108.77 -11.77 -33.61
N SER A 337 -108.47 -10.95 -32.59
CA SER A 337 -109.50 -10.26 -31.80
C SER A 337 -110.07 -9.05 -32.55
N LEU A 338 -111.39 -8.86 -32.47
CA LEU A 338 -112.06 -7.66 -32.96
C LEU A 338 -111.80 -6.48 -32.02
N VAL A 339 -111.49 -5.32 -32.59
CA VAL A 339 -111.29 -4.07 -31.86
C VAL A 339 -112.12 -2.96 -32.49
N TYR A 340 -112.70 -2.11 -31.62
CA TYR A 340 -113.36 -0.90 -32.04
C TYR A 340 -112.35 0.24 -32.20
N LEU A 341 -112.41 0.91 -33.33
CA LEU A 341 -111.56 2.03 -33.67
C LEU A 341 -112.15 3.30 -33.07
N ILE A 342 -112.09 3.39 -31.75
CA ILE A 342 -112.79 4.41 -30.95
C ILE A 342 -112.38 5.85 -31.29
N ASN A 343 -111.17 6.08 -31.82
CA ASN A 343 -110.78 7.41 -32.30
C ASN A 343 -111.59 7.80 -33.55
N THR A 344 -111.94 6.82 -34.40
CA THR A 344 -112.78 7.00 -35.60
C THR A 344 -114.24 7.14 -35.25
N GLU A 345 -114.74 6.28 -34.36
CA GLU A 345 -116.14 6.34 -33.88
C GLU A 345 -116.39 7.58 -33.01
N ARG A 346 -115.33 8.19 -32.47
CA ARG A 346 -115.39 9.24 -31.44
C ARG A 346 -116.18 8.80 -30.21
N ARG A 347 -116.16 7.50 -29.92
CA ARG A 347 -116.87 6.88 -28.80
C ARG A 347 -116.17 7.19 -27.48
N ALA A 348 -116.92 7.63 -26.48
CA ALA A 348 -116.40 7.87 -25.13
C ALA A 348 -116.32 6.55 -24.35
N VAL A 349 -115.16 6.28 -23.73
CA VAL A 349 -114.98 5.14 -22.83
C VAL A 349 -115.47 5.51 -21.45
N ARG A 350 -116.30 4.65 -20.84
CA ARG A 350 -116.80 4.79 -19.47
C ARG A 350 -116.68 3.47 -18.72
N ALA A 351 -116.72 3.54 -17.38
CA ALA A 351 -116.81 2.32 -16.57
C ALA A 351 -118.13 1.59 -16.84
N GLY A 352 -118.06 0.27 -17.03
CA GLY A 352 -119.18 -0.59 -17.39
C GLY A 352 -118.72 -2.02 -17.68
N ALA A 353 -119.60 -2.84 -18.26
CA ALA A 353 -119.24 -4.15 -18.76
C ALA A 353 -118.28 -4.00 -19.96
N SER A 354 -117.10 -4.62 -19.87
CA SER A 354 -116.05 -4.48 -20.88
C SER A 354 -116.49 -5.08 -22.22
N GLY A 355 -116.42 -4.30 -23.29
CA GLY A 355 -116.82 -4.72 -24.64
C GLY A 355 -118.28 -4.41 -25.00
N ASP A 356 -119.12 -4.02 -24.03
CA ASP A 356 -120.51 -3.66 -24.32
C ASP A 356 -120.58 -2.32 -25.07
N ILE A 357 -121.17 -2.37 -26.25
CA ILE A 357 -121.54 -1.18 -27.02
C ILE A 357 -122.88 -0.68 -26.50
N GLN A 358 -122.87 0.55 -26.00
CA GLN A 358 -124.07 1.24 -25.57
C GLN A 358 -124.17 2.55 -26.35
N ASP A 359 -125.16 2.64 -27.24
CA ASP A 359 -125.50 3.87 -27.95
C ASP A 359 -126.45 4.75 -27.11
N ASP A 360 -126.83 5.93 -27.60
CA ASP A 360 -127.73 6.85 -26.87
C ASP A 360 -129.12 6.22 -26.70
N ALA A 361 -129.64 6.26 -25.47
CA ALA A 361 -130.87 5.57 -25.05
C ALA A 361 -131.91 6.55 -24.46
N PHE A 362 -132.04 7.75 -25.02
CA PHE A 362 -133.07 8.71 -24.57
C PHE A 362 -134.49 8.22 -24.94
N GLN A 363 -135.20 7.59 -23.98
CA GLN A 363 -136.45 6.88 -24.25
C GLN A 363 -137.70 7.77 -24.42
N ARG A 364 -137.87 8.84 -23.61
CA ARG A 364 -138.96 9.81 -23.78
C ARG A 364 -138.77 11.03 -22.87
N PHE A 365 -138.99 12.23 -23.41
CA PHE A 365 -139.23 13.44 -22.63
C PHE A 365 -140.67 13.90 -22.88
N ALA A 366 -141.50 13.90 -21.85
CA ALA A 366 -142.89 14.32 -21.96
C ALA A 366 -143.24 15.27 -20.82
N LEU A 367 -143.77 16.44 -21.17
CA LEU A 367 -144.33 17.42 -20.24
C LEU A 367 -145.86 17.32 -20.27
N ARG A 368 -146.50 17.38 -19.10
CA ARG A 368 -147.96 17.45 -18.97
C ARG A 368 -148.33 18.75 -18.29
N ALA A 369 -149.10 19.61 -18.98
CA ALA A 369 -149.76 20.76 -18.37
C ALA A 369 -151.19 20.35 -17.97
N ARG A 370 -151.62 20.62 -16.73
CA ARG A 370 -152.95 20.27 -16.21
C ARG A 370 -153.73 21.55 -15.87
N ARG A 371 -154.97 21.67 -16.36
CA ARG A 371 -155.80 22.90 -16.32
C ARG A 371 -156.62 23.02 -15.02
N GLY A 372 -156.62 24.20 -14.40
CA GLY A 372 -157.68 24.69 -13.50
C GLY A 372 -158.37 25.87 -14.17
N SER A 373 -159.70 25.91 -14.12
CA SER A 373 -160.70 26.80 -14.76
C SER A 373 -160.39 28.32 -14.93
N GLY A 374 -159.32 28.67 -15.64
CA GLY A 374 -159.03 30.02 -16.15
C GLY A 374 -158.46 29.95 -17.56
N ALA A 375 -158.83 30.90 -18.43
CA ALA A 375 -158.37 30.96 -19.82
C ALA A 375 -156.83 31.03 -19.90
N VAL A 376 -156.21 30.09 -20.62
CA VAL A 376 -154.76 30.10 -20.89
C VAL A 376 -154.55 30.79 -22.24
N GLY A 377 -154.08 32.03 -22.20
CA GLY A 377 -153.57 32.70 -23.39
C GLY A 377 -152.24 32.06 -23.78
N LEU A 378 -152.27 31.14 -24.74
CA LEU A 378 -151.07 30.67 -25.42
C LEU A 378 -150.84 31.62 -26.60
N SER A 379 -149.72 32.36 -26.56
CA SER A 379 -149.32 33.29 -27.61
C SER A 379 -149.14 32.55 -28.95
N ALA A 380 -149.59 33.17 -30.04
CA ALA A 380 -149.56 32.59 -31.39
C ALA A 380 -148.17 32.12 -31.84
N ASP A 381 -147.08 32.67 -31.29
CA ASP A 381 -145.71 32.24 -31.59
C ASP A 381 -145.36 30.83 -31.07
N ALA A 382 -146.16 30.27 -30.15
CA ALA A 382 -145.91 28.95 -29.55
C ALA A 382 -146.62 27.80 -30.29
N MET A 383 -147.42 28.08 -31.32
CA MET A 383 -148.08 27.07 -32.14
C MET A 383 -147.94 27.46 -33.62
N GLY A 384 -146.82 27.10 -34.24
CA GLY A 384 -146.61 27.20 -35.68
C GLY A 384 -147.60 26.33 -36.43
N SER A 385 -148.78 26.88 -36.72
CA SER A 385 -149.85 26.22 -37.46
C SER A 385 -149.71 26.49 -38.96
N SER A 386 -149.70 25.43 -39.77
CA SER A 386 -150.32 25.53 -41.08
C SER A 386 -151.32 24.42 -41.42
N ASP A 387 -151.53 23.35 -40.63
CA ASP A 387 -152.56 22.34 -41.02
C ASP A 387 -153.24 21.52 -39.88
N GLY A 388 -153.14 21.94 -38.63
CA GLY A 388 -153.78 21.22 -37.51
C GLY A 388 -155.14 21.81 -37.10
N SER A 389 -156.23 21.43 -37.76
CA SER A 389 -157.58 21.85 -37.35
C SER A 389 -157.92 21.36 -35.93
N LEU A 390 -158.46 22.28 -35.10
CA LEU A 390 -159.03 21.94 -33.80
C LEU A 390 -160.40 21.28 -34.03
N SER A 391 -160.42 19.95 -34.08
CA SER A 391 -161.65 19.15 -34.15
C SER A 391 -162.44 19.30 -32.84
N VAL A 392 -163.49 20.12 -32.86
CA VAL A 392 -164.52 20.21 -31.83
C VAL A 392 -165.80 19.61 -32.42
N GLY A 393 -166.23 18.46 -31.94
CA GLY A 393 -167.55 17.94 -32.27
C GLY A 393 -168.16 17.28 -31.04
N ILE A 394 -169.31 17.76 -30.59
CA ILE A 394 -170.30 16.94 -29.86
C ILE A 394 -171.72 17.48 -30.14
N SER A 395 -172.63 16.53 -30.30
CA SER A 395 -174.07 16.58 -30.55
C SER A 395 -174.92 17.18 -29.41
N SER A 396 -176.17 17.50 -29.73
CA SER A 396 -177.11 18.30 -28.93
C SER A 396 -177.39 17.78 -27.51
N ALA A 397 -177.24 18.69 -26.55
CA ALA A 397 -177.72 18.70 -25.15
C ALA A 397 -176.93 17.89 -24.08
N GLY A 398 -176.05 18.60 -23.34
CA GLY A 398 -175.56 18.22 -21.99
C GLY A 398 -174.14 17.66 -21.93
N TYR A 399 -173.14 18.49 -21.62
CA TYR A 399 -171.78 18.44 -22.16
C TYR A 399 -170.67 18.56 -21.09
N TYR A 400 -169.60 17.77 -21.18
CA TYR A 400 -168.20 18.16 -20.85
C TYR A 400 -167.24 17.41 -21.81
N VAL A 401 -166.38 18.16 -22.50
CA VAL A 401 -165.40 17.68 -23.49
C VAL A 401 -163.98 17.96 -23.03
N GLU A 402 -163.13 16.94 -23.07
CA GLU A 402 -161.68 17.09 -22.92
C GLU A 402 -161.05 17.44 -24.29
N THR A 403 -160.25 18.50 -24.32
CA THR A 403 -159.47 18.94 -25.49
C THR A 403 -158.00 18.71 -25.19
N THR A 404 -157.31 17.93 -26.03
CA THR A 404 -155.86 17.68 -25.92
C THR A 404 -155.11 18.67 -26.81
N ALA A 405 -154.28 19.54 -26.23
CA ALA A 405 -153.38 20.42 -26.97
C ALA A 405 -151.96 19.84 -26.96
N ASN A 406 -151.36 19.66 -28.14
CA ASN A 406 -149.96 19.29 -28.28
C ASN A 406 -149.09 20.56 -28.27
N VAL A 407 -148.15 20.65 -27.33
CA VAL A 407 -147.08 21.65 -27.35
C VAL A 407 -145.88 21.05 -28.09
N VAL A 408 -145.50 21.64 -29.22
CA VAL A 408 -144.36 21.20 -30.02
C VAL A 408 -143.14 22.02 -29.63
N PHE A 409 -142.11 21.39 -29.09
CA PHE A 409 -140.78 22.00 -28.94
C PHE A 409 -140.03 21.84 -30.26
N ASP A 410 -140.44 22.60 -31.28
CA ASP A 410 -139.64 22.75 -32.49
C ASP A 410 -138.80 24.02 -32.37
N ALA A 411 -137.58 23.99 -32.90
CA ALA A 411 -136.86 25.23 -33.13
C ALA A 411 -137.67 26.03 -34.17
N PRO A 412 -137.89 27.35 -34.01
CA PRO A 412 -138.74 28.11 -34.91
C PRO A 412 -138.28 27.91 -36.36
N SER A 413 -139.21 27.52 -37.24
CA SER A 413 -139.00 27.29 -38.68
C SER A 413 -138.85 28.62 -39.44
N GLY A 414 -137.89 29.43 -38.99
CA GLY A 414 -137.54 30.73 -39.55
C GLY A 414 -136.35 31.35 -38.80
N GLY A 415 -135.12 30.95 -39.15
CA GLY A 415 -133.96 31.84 -39.01
C GLY A 415 -132.78 31.44 -38.12
N ALA A 416 -132.79 30.32 -37.38
CA ALA A 416 -131.61 29.89 -36.62
C ALA A 416 -131.46 28.35 -36.58
N SER A 417 -130.58 27.82 -37.43
CA SER A 417 -130.19 26.39 -37.45
C SER A 417 -129.61 25.94 -36.11
N VAL A 418 -130.32 25.07 -35.38
CA VAL A 418 -129.90 24.52 -34.07
C VAL A 418 -129.04 23.25 -34.20
N ARG A 419 -128.54 22.92 -35.41
CA ARG A 419 -127.49 21.92 -35.62
C ARG A 419 -126.45 22.43 -36.63
N THR A 420 -125.24 22.76 -36.17
CA THR A 420 -124.08 23.04 -37.03
C THR A 420 -123.09 21.86 -37.11
N ALA A 421 -123.34 20.79 -36.36
CA ALA A 421 -122.49 19.61 -36.28
C ALA A 421 -123.30 18.31 -36.41
N VAL A 422 -122.60 17.23 -36.73
CA VAL A 422 -123.16 15.89 -37.00
C VAL A 422 -123.61 15.13 -35.74
N GLU A 423 -123.38 15.68 -34.54
CA GLU A 423 -123.80 15.11 -33.26
C GLU A 423 -124.06 16.21 -32.21
N THR A 424 -124.91 15.91 -31.22
CA THR A 424 -125.12 16.80 -30.05
C THR A 424 -124.16 16.37 -28.95
N ARG A 425 -123.27 17.27 -28.51
CA ARG A 425 -122.22 16.95 -27.53
C ARG A 425 -121.92 18.11 -26.58
N MET A 426 -121.39 17.78 -25.40
CA MET A 426 -120.76 18.77 -24.51
C MET A 426 -119.41 19.24 -25.09
N ARG A 427 -118.87 20.37 -24.61
CA ARG A 427 -117.52 20.83 -25.01
C ARG A 427 -116.48 19.74 -24.70
N ASN A 428 -115.76 19.27 -25.72
CA ASN A 428 -114.73 18.24 -25.60
C ASN A 428 -113.51 18.53 -26.51
N ILE A 429 -112.39 17.86 -26.24
CA ILE A 429 -111.19 17.81 -27.10
C ILE A 429 -110.81 16.35 -27.33
N GLY A 430 -110.38 16.01 -28.54
CA GLY A 430 -109.99 14.65 -28.91
C GLY A 430 -108.50 14.39 -28.67
N ALA A 431 -108.18 13.31 -27.97
CA ALA A 431 -106.84 12.72 -27.94
C ALA A 431 -106.85 11.38 -28.66
N SER A 432 -105.69 10.91 -29.09
CA SER A 432 -105.58 9.61 -29.75
C SER A 432 -105.39 8.51 -28.71
N PHE A 433 -106.26 7.51 -28.72
CA PHE A 433 -106.02 6.26 -28.01
C PHE A 433 -105.17 5.30 -28.81
N TYR A 434 -104.17 4.75 -28.14
CA TYR A 434 -103.36 3.63 -28.57
C TYR A 434 -103.64 2.44 -27.67
N MET A 435 -103.63 1.23 -28.21
CA MET A 435 -103.79 0.01 -27.43
C MET A 435 -102.57 -0.87 -27.61
N ARG A 436 -102.01 -1.39 -26.51
CA ARG A 436 -100.94 -2.38 -26.60
C ARG A 436 -101.53 -3.71 -27.09
N VAL A 437 -100.95 -4.29 -28.13
CA VAL A 437 -101.39 -5.58 -28.69
C VAL A 437 -100.33 -6.67 -28.53
N LYS A 438 -99.06 -6.32 -28.30
CA LYS A 438 -97.98 -7.28 -28.03
C LYS A 438 -97.07 -6.70 -26.96
#